data_AF-A0A1G3LML3-F1
#
_entry.id   AF-A0A1G3LML3-F1
#
_cell.length_a   1.000
_cell.length_b   1.000
_cell.length_c   1.000
_cell.angle_alpha   90.00
_cell.angle_beta   90.00
_cell.angle_gamma   90.00
#
_symmetry.space_group_name_H-M   'P 1'
#
loop_
_entity.id
_entity.type
_entity.pdbx_description
1 polymer ?
#
loop_
_entity_poly.entity_id
_entity_poly.type
_entity_poly.pdbx_seq_one_letter_code
_entity_poly.pdbx_strand_id
1 'polypeptide(L)' 'MFAQAMERLKQDVKLEGKIEGKIEGKIETAKKMIEKRLSLNLIIECTGLSEDEIKKLLN' A
#
# COMPACT_ATOMS: atom_id res chain seq x y z
N MET A 1 2.18 13.48 32.89
CA MET A 1 3.16 12.68 32.13
C MET A 1 2.52 11.48 31.42
N PHE A 2 1.65 10.68 32.06
CA PHE A 2 1.00 9.52 31.40
C PHE A 2 0.00 9.86 30.29
N ALA A 3 -0.79 10.94 30.42
CA ALA A 3 -1.77 11.34 29.40
C ALA A 3 -1.11 11.70 28.05
N GLN A 4 0.00 12.43 28.09
CA GLN A 4 0.75 12.86 26.90
C GLN A 4 1.42 11.68 26.18
N ALA A 5 1.87 10.66 26.92
CA ALA A 5 2.46 9.45 26.33
C ALA A 5 1.41 8.63 25.56
N MET A 6 0.19 8.51 26.08
CA MET A 6 -0.92 7.81 25.43
C MET A 6 -1.42 8.53 24.17
N GLU A 7 -1.38 9.86 24.16
CA GLU A 7 -1.75 10.68 23.00
C GLU A 7 -0.78 10.49 21.84
N ARG A 8 0.53 10.47 22.12
CA ARG A 8 1.57 10.18 21.12
C ARG A 8 1.41 8.77 20.56
N LEU A 9 1.23 7.77 21.42
CA LEU A 9 1.01 6.38 20.99
C LEU A 9 -0.19 6.26 20.03
N LYS A 10 -1.30 6.94 20.34
CA LYS A 10 -2.50 6.95 19.46
C LYS A 10 -2.25 7.64 18.13
N GLN A 11 -1.42 8.68 18.09
CA GLN A 11 -1.06 9.35 16.84
C GLN A 11 -0.18 8.45 15.98
N ASP A 12 0.84 7.84 16.57
CA ASP A 12 1.76 6.93 15.88
C ASP A 12 1.01 5.73 15.29
N VAL A 13 0.17 5.06 16.09
CA VAL A 13 -0.66 3.93 15.62
C VAL A 13 -1.60 4.32 14.48
N LYS A 14 -2.20 5.52 14.54
CA LYS A 14 -3.07 6.01 13.43
C LYS A 14 -2.27 6.34 12.17
N LEU A 15 -1.06 6.85 12.32
CA LEU A 15 -0.17 7.15 11.21
C LEU A 15 0.29 5.86 10.54
N GLU A 16 0.73 4.88 11.32
CA GLU A 16 1.14 3.55 10.84
C GLU A 16 -0.02 2.87 10.09
N GLY A 17 -1.21 2.77 10.70
CA GLY A 17 -2.36 2.13 10.05
C GLY A 17 -2.81 2.83 8.75
N LYS A 18 -2.64 4.16 8.65
CA LYS A 18 -2.95 4.91 7.42
C LYS A 18 -1.89 4.71 6.33
N ILE A 19 -0.64 4.51 6.70
CA ILE A 19 0.46 4.20 5.77
C ILE A 19 0.31 2.77 5.28
N GLU A 20 0.10 1.80 6.17
CA GLU A 20 -0.15 0.40 5.84
C GLU A 20 -1.35 0.26 4.91
N GLY A 21 -2.51 0.84 5.25
CA GLY A 21 -3.70 0.74 4.40
C GLY A 21 -3.54 1.36 3.00
N LYS A 22 -2.71 2.41 2.85
CA LYS A 22 -2.39 2.97 1.53
C LYS A 22 -1.49 2.03 0.71
N ILE A 23 -0.54 1.37 1.35
CA ILE A 23 0.37 0.42 0.70
C ILE A 23 -0.42 -0.84 0.31
N GLU A 24 -1.20 -1.39 1.23
CA GLU A 24 -2.08 -2.53 1.00
C GLU A 24 -3.05 -2.27 -0.15
N GLY A 25 -3.70 -1.10 -0.20
CA GLY A 25 -4.63 -0.77 -1.28
C GLY A 25 -3.98 -0.72 -2.67
N LYS A 26 -2.75 -0.21 -2.78
CA LYS A 26 -1.99 -0.22 -4.04
C LYS A 26 -1.61 -1.63 -4.46
N ILE A 27 -1.12 -2.43 -3.52
CA ILE A 27 -0.72 -3.83 -3.77
C ILE A 27 -1.92 -4.68 -4.16
N GLU A 28 -3.04 -4.54 -3.45
CA GLU A 28 -4.28 -5.28 -3.73
C GLU A 28 -4.84 -4.92 -5.11
N THR A 29 -4.83 -3.62 -5.45
CA THR A 29 -5.23 -3.16 -6.78
C THR A 29 -4.32 -3.77 -7.85
N ALA A 30 -3.00 -3.70 -7.69
CA ALA A 30 -2.04 -4.30 -8.61
C ALA A 30 -2.28 -5.81 -8.78
N LYS A 31 -2.43 -6.56 -7.68
CA LYS A 31 -2.72 -8.01 -7.70
C LYS A 31 -4.00 -8.33 -8.48
N LYS A 32 -5.10 -7.65 -8.18
CA LYS A 32 -6.38 -7.84 -8.90
C LYS A 32 -6.25 -7.56 -10.41
N MET A 33 -5.43 -6.57 -10.78
CA MET A 33 -5.20 -6.26 -12.19
C MET A 33 -4.34 -7.31 -12.89
N ILE A 34 -3.32 -7.85 -12.21
CA ILE A 34 -2.50 -8.97 -12.68
C ILE A 34 -3.35 -10.22 -12.88
N GLU A 35 -4.23 -10.56 -11.92
CA GLU A 35 -5.16 -11.68 -12.02
C GLU A 35 -6.09 -11.54 -13.23
N LYS A 36 -6.50 -10.31 -13.55
CA LYS A 36 -7.29 -9.98 -14.74
C LYS A 36 -6.49 -9.95 -16.04
N ARG A 37 -5.21 -10.33 -16.02
CA ARG A 37 -4.30 -10.31 -17.19
C ARG A 37 -4.20 -8.94 -17.84
N LEU A 38 -4.36 -7.86 -17.08
CA LEU A 38 -4.23 -6.50 -17.58
C LEU A 38 -2.77 -6.19 -17.93
N SER A 39 -2.56 -5.23 -18.84
CA SER A 39 -1.22 -4.87 -19.29
C SER A 39 -0.43 -4.20 -18.16
N LEU A 40 0.87 -4.51 -18.10
CA LEU A 40 1.78 -3.97 -17.11
C LEU A 40 1.78 -2.43 -17.09
N ASN A 41 1.78 -1.79 -18.26
CA ASN A 41 1.70 -0.33 -18.36
C ASN A 41 0.43 0.25 -17.71
N LEU A 42 -0.72 -0.40 -17.89
CA LEU A 42 -1.98 0.05 -17.27
C LEU A 42 -1.93 -0.09 -15.74
N ILE A 43 -1.29 -1.14 -15.24
CA ILE A 43 -1.10 -1.36 -13.81
C ILE A 43 -0.20 -0.28 -13.22
N ILE A 44 0.91 0.04 -13.89
CA ILE A 44 1.83 1.12 -13.50
C ILE A 44 1.08 2.47 -13.45
N GLU A 45 0.29 2.79 -14.48
CA GLU A 45 -0.47 4.04 -14.56
C GLU A 45 -1.54 4.13 -13.45
N CYS A 46 -2.27 3.05 -13.17
CA CYS A 46 -3.35 3.06 -12.19
C CYS A 46 -2.87 3.01 -10.73
N THR A 47 -1.79 2.27 -10.46
CA THR A 47 -1.30 2.04 -9.09
C THR A 47 -0.15 2.97 -8.70
N GLY A 48 0.53 3.55 -9.70
CA GLY A 48 1.75 4.32 -9.52
C GLY A 48 2.94 3.49 -9.02
N LEU A 49 2.84 2.15 -9.08
CA LEU A 49 3.93 1.23 -8.76
C LEU A 49 4.86 1.09 -9.96
N SER A 50 6.15 0.89 -9.71
CA SER A 50 7.10 0.60 -10.78
C SER A 50 6.94 -0.84 -11.27
N GLU A 51 7.49 -1.12 -12.46
CA GLU A 51 7.53 -2.48 -12.99
C GLU A 51 8.20 -3.48 -12.02
N ASP A 52 9.25 -3.04 -11.32
CA ASP A 52 9.98 -3.87 -10.36
C ASP A 52 9.10 -4.24 -9.15
N GLU A 53 8.36 -3.26 -8.62
CA GLU A 53 7.39 -3.47 -7.54
C GLU A 53 6.28 -4.44 -7.97
N ILE A 54 5.78 -4.32 -9.20
CA ILE A 54 4.76 -5.22 -9.75
C ILE A 54 5.32 -6.64 -9.96
N LYS A 55 6.57 -6.78 -10.43
CA LYS A 55 7.25 -8.08 -10.56
C LYS A 55 7.43 -8.78 -9.22
N LYS A 56 7.73 -8.04 -8.14
CA LYS A 56 7.78 -8.60 -6.79
C LYS A 56 6.43 -9.15 -6.32
N LEU A 57 5.31 -8.68 -6.88
CA LEU A 57 3.97 -9.20 -6.57
C LEU A 57 3.62 -10.48 -7.36
N LEU A 58 4.37 -10.78 -8.42
CA LEU A 58 4.23 -11.96 -9.28
C LEU A 58 5.09 -13.15 -8.83
N ASN A 59 6.12 -12.91 -8.02
CA ASN A 59 6.99 -13.92 -7.40
C ASN A 59 6.51 -14.30 -6.00
#